data_AF-A0A2V9T6E3-F1
#
_entry.id   AF-A0A2V9T6E3-F1
#
_cell.length_a   1.000
_cell.length_b   1.000
_cell.length_c   1.000
_cell.angle_alpha   90.00
_cell.angle_beta   90.00
_cell.angle_gamma   90.00
#
_symmetry.space_group_name_H-M   'P 1'
#
loop_
_entity.id
_entity.type
_entity.pdbx_description
1 polymer ?
#
loop_
_entity_poly.entity_id
_entity_poly.type
_entity_poly.pdbx_seq_one_letter_code
_entity_poly.pdbx_strand_id
1 'polypeptide(L)'
;MLSMRRTLPLLLIACSARLKAQEVKYIDLSVVAQRTELRHPPALPSDSKDGTGVGGGYGGASVVDGAPDWRDPHALAVYPMHVTPTDIDPTEPFETEFRVLNSGLAPIEIPVSPHLSDLQPSDESATFTYRSLALVVQGNPQRMPCVGFVELYGSPNHEDSMLVLRPGEWIGVRANVRFHSCPLDPLPTSLRGDFWLRRNTHYPHPGGSFMEIQNLYPNHTPTPGIAVHLVVRHLLQRRSK
;
A
#
# COMPACT_ATOMS: atom_id res chain seq x y z
N MET A 1 -45.77 39.85 -21.46
CA MET A 1 -45.15 39.40 -20.20
C MET A 1 -44.96 37.89 -20.27
N LEU A 2 -43.73 37.40 -20.31
CA LEU A 2 -43.34 36.10 -19.74
C LEU A 2 -41.82 36.07 -19.63
N SER A 3 -41.35 36.34 -18.41
CA SER A 3 -39.96 36.36 -17.98
C SER A 3 -39.45 34.92 -17.91
N MET A 4 -38.69 34.49 -18.92
CA MET A 4 -38.15 33.14 -19.02
C MET A 4 -36.63 33.17 -19.20
N ARG A 5 -35.93 33.96 -18.37
CA ARG A 5 -34.47 34.18 -18.49
C ARG A 5 -33.64 33.97 -17.23
N ARG A 6 -34.21 33.40 -16.15
CA ARG A 6 -33.48 33.28 -14.86
C ARG A 6 -33.40 31.88 -14.24
N THR A 7 -33.99 30.85 -14.84
CA THR A 7 -33.99 29.49 -14.27
C THR A 7 -32.82 28.60 -14.72
N LEU A 8 -32.11 28.95 -15.80
CA LEU A 8 -30.98 28.17 -16.31
C LEU A 8 -29.70 28.21 -15.44
N PRO A 9 -29.30 29.34 -14.80
CA PRO A 9 -28.05 29.36 -14.02
C PRO A 9 -28.16 28.64 -12.66
N LEU A 10 -29.36 28.56 -12.07
CA LEU A 10 -29.55 27.85 -10.79
C LEU A 10 -29.45 26.32 -10.92
N LEU A 11 -29.82 25.75 -12.07
CA LEU A 11 -29.71 24.32 -12.31
C LEU A 11 -28.25 23.87 -12.47
N LEU A 12 -27.40 24.71 -13.05
CA LEU A 12 -25.97 24.44 -13.24
C LEU A 12 -25.17 24.53 -11.92
N ILE A 13 -25.58 25.39 -10.99
CA ILE A 13 -24.96 25.51 -9.66
C ILE A 13 -25.38 24.35 -8.74
N ALA A 14 -26.59 23.81 -8.89
CA ALA A 14 -27.02 22.64 -8.12
C ALA A 14 -26.31 21.33 -8.56
N CYS A 15 -25.90 21.23 -9.84
CA CYS A 15 -25.18 20.06 -10.35
C CYS A 15 -23.71 20.00 -9.91
N SER A 16 -23.03 21.13 -9.70
CA SER A 16 -21.64 21.14 -9.22
C SER A 16 -21.48 20.71 -7.75
N ALA A 17 -22.57 20.68 -6.98
CA ALA A 17 -22.54 20.20 -5.60
C ALA A 17 -22.46 18.66 -5.46
N ARG A 18 -22.63 17.89 -6.54
CA ARG A 18 -22.61 16.40 -6.50
C ARG A 18 -21.27 15.77 -6.86
N LEU A 19 -20.23 16.55 -7.12
CA LEU A 19 -18.88 16.05 -7.41
C LEU A 19 -17.86 16.68 -6.45
N LYS A 20 -18.01 16.41 -5.14
CA LYS A 20 -16.91 16.68 -4.21
C LYS A 20 -15.93 15.52 -4.28
N ALA A 21 -14.91 15.66 -5.12
CA ALA A 21 -13.68 14.93 -4.92
C ALA A 21 -13.06 15.43 -3.61
N GLN A 22 -13.34 14.76 -2.50
CA GLN A 22 -13.03 15.23 -1.15
C GLN A 22 -12.05 14.29 -0.45
N GLU A 23 -11.08 14.89 0.24
CA GLU A 23 -10.24 14.18 1.20
C GLU A 23 -11.08 13.80 2.41
N VAL A 24 -11.10 12.51 2.76
CA VAL A 24 -11.88 12.02 3.90
C VAL A 24 -11.00 11.59 5.07
N LYS A 25 -9.71 11.34 4.86
CA LYS A 25 -8.75 11.00 5.91
C LYS A 25 -7.33 11.31 5.46
N TYR A 26 -6.49 11.71 6.42
CA TYR A 26 -5.06 11.85 6.23
C TYR A 26 -4.33 10.92 7.21
N ILE A 27 -3.31 10.20 6.75
CA ILE A 27 -2.51 9.25 7.53
C ILE A 27 -1.05 9.64 7.40
N ASP A 28 -0.38 9.87 8.53
CA ASP A 28 1.06 10.13 8.55
C ASP A 28 1.81 8.90 9.06
N LEU A 29 2.39 8.13 8.14
CA LEU A 29 3.29 7.01 8.43
C LEU A 29 4.74 7.47 8.61
N SER A 30 5.09 8.71 8.26
CA SER A 30 6.49 9.18 8.34
C SER A 30 7.01 9.26 9.77
N VAL A 31 6.10 9.43 10.73
CA VAL A 31 6.37 9.54 12.17
C VAL A 31 5.98 8.28 12.96
N VAL A 32 5.49 7.23 12.27
CA VAL A 32 4.97 6.02 12.91
C VAL A 32 5.91 4.85 12.66
N ALA A 33 6.42 4.27 13.75
CA ALA A 33 7.08 2.97 13.68
C ALA A 33 6.02 1.87 13.55
N GLN A 34 5.90 1.29 12.35
CA GLN A 34 4.92 0.24 12.10
C GLN A 34 5.26 -1.04 12.89
N ARG A 35 4.21 -1.67 13.43
CA ARG A 35 4.31 -2.95 14.16
C ARG A 35 3.69 -3.98 13.25
N THR A 36 4.56 -4.69 12.53
CA THR A 36 4.17 -5.62 11.46
C THR A 36 4.52 -7.07 11.75
N GLU A 37 5.14 -7.33 12.91
CA GLU A 37 5.54 -8.68 13.32
C GLU A 37 4.32 -9.54 13.62
N LEU A 38 4.28 -10.73 13.01
CA LEU A 38 3.23 -11.74 13.18
C LEU A 38 3.65 -12.78 14.21
N ARG A 39 2.83 -12.96 15.24
CA ARG A 39 3.06 -13.99 16.27
C ARG A 39 2.73 -15.38 15.73
N HIS A 40 3.41 -16.35 16.30
CA HIS A 40 3.19 -17.77 16.12
C HIS A 40 3.71 -18.52 17.35
N PRO A 41 3.13 -19.68 17.69
CA PRO A 41 3.56 -20.43 18.86
C PRO A 41 5.01 -20.91 18.69
N PRO A 42 5.76 -21.06 19.80
CA PRO A 42 7.13 -21.53 19.76
C PRO A 42 7.23 -22.95 19.17
N ALA A 43 8.38 -23.28 18.60
CA ALA A 43 8.64 -24.64 18.10
C ALA A 43 8.49 -25.67 19.23
N LEU A 44 7.89 -26.82 18.90
CA LEU A 44 7.82 -27.94 19.84
C LEU A 44 9.24 -28.41 20.18
N PRO A 45 9.51 -28.79 21.45
CA PRO A 45 10.81 -29.36 21.82
C PRO A 45 11.12 -30.58 20.95
N SER A 46 12.32 -30.65 20.38
CA SER A 46 12.75 -31.85 19.67
C SER A 46 13.03 -32.97 20.67
N ASP A 47 12.23 -34.04 20.65
CA ASP A 47 12.44 -35.24 21.48
C ASP A 47 13.64 -36.11 21.03
N SER A 48 14.55 -35.57 20.22
CA SER A 48 15.76 -36.28 19.78
C SER A 48 16.78 -36.32 20.92
N LYS A 49 16.91 -37.48 21.57
CA LYS A 49 17.99 -37.78 22.53
C LYS A 49 19.40 -37.78 21.94
N ASP A 50 19.54 -37.64 20.62
CA ASP A 50 20.82 -37.47 19.94
C ASP A 50 20.84 -36.07 19.35
N GLY A 51 21.83 -35.27 19.74
CA GLY A 51 21.94 -33.81 19.55
C GLY A 51 21.97 -33.30 18.11
N THR A 52 20.91 -33.56 17.35
CA THR A 52 20.66 -33.06 16.00
C THR A 52 19.23 -32.55 15.91
N GLY A 53 18.86 -31.65 16.82
CA GLY A 53 17.59 -30.93 16.77
C GLY A 53 17.63 -29.87 15.68
N VAL A 54 17.10 -30.18 14.50
CA VAL A 54 16.82 -29.19 13.45
C VAL A 54 15.58 -28.40 13.88
N GLY A 55 15.77 -27.40 14.74
CA GLY A 55 14.77 -26.39 15.08
C GLY A 55 14.63 -25.38 13.94
N GLY A 56 14.12 -25.84 12.80
CA GLY A 56 13.90 -25.01 11.61
C GLY A 56 12.44 -24.60 11.50
N GLY A 57 12.14 -23.35 11.83
CA GLY A 57 10.85 -22.76 11.50
C GLY A 57 10.65 -22.72 9.99
N TYR A 58 9.59 -23.37 9.50
CA TYR A 58 9.20 -23.33 8.09
C TYR A 58 8.11 -22.27 7.90
N GLY A 59 8.20 -21.51 6.82
CA GLY A 59 7.15 -20.58 6.42
C GLY A 59 6.97 -20.57 4.92
N GLY A 60 5.74 -20.36 4.48
CA GLY A 60 5.39 -20.36 3.07
C GLY A 60 4.36 -19.28 2.76
N ALA A 61 4.31 -18.86 1.51
CA ALA A 61 3.26 -18.00 0.99
C ALA A 61 2.66 -18.59 -0.28
N SER A 62 1.34 -18.53 -0.41
CA SER A 62 0.65 -18.76 -1.68
C SER A 62 -0.02 -17.47 -2.12
N VAL A 63 0.18 -17.09 -3.39
CA VAL A 63 -0.43 -15.89 -3.97
C VAL A 63 -1.40 -16.32 -5.06
N VAL A 64 -2.65 -15.95 -4.90
CA VAL A 64 -3.71 -16.19 -5.89
C VAL A 64 -4.17 -14.85 -6.45
N ASP A 65 -4.23 -14.75 -7.77
CA ASP A 65 -4.85 -13.62 -8.44
C ASP A 65 -6.36 -13.82 -8.48
N GLY A 66 -7.13 -12.75 -8.28
CA GLY A 66 -8.52 -12.79 -8.68
C GLY A 66 -8.66 -13.04 -10.20
N ALA A 67 -9.86 -13.41 -10.65
CA ALA A 67 -10.26 -13.32 -12.06
C ALA A 67 -11.06 -12.02 -12.35
N PRO A 68 -10.51 -11.02 -13.10
CA PRO A 68 -11.20 -9.76 -13.30
C PRO A 68 -12.34 -9.94 -14.29
N ASP A 69 -13.53 -9.45 -13.94
CA ASP A 69 -14.54 -9.10 -14.94
C ASP A 69 -14.29 -7.65 -15.39
N TRP A 70 -14.23 -7.41 -16.69
CA TRP A 70 -14.08 -6.07 -17.28
C TRP A 70 -15.24 -5.13 -16.91
N ARG A 71 -16.30 -5.66 -16.29
CA ARG A 71 -17.45 -4.92 -15.76
C ARG A 71 -17.29 -4.48 -14.30
N ASP A 72 -16.16 -4.76 -13.64
CA ASP A 72 -15.96 -4.39 -12.24
C ASP A 72 -16.06 -2.85 -12.09
N PRO A 73 -17.02 -2.33 -11.29
CA PRO A 73 -17.19 -0.89 -11.10
C PRO A 73 -16.17 -0.28 -10.13
N HIS A 74 -15.37 -1.09 -9.43
CA HIS A 74 -14.33 -0.59 -8.53
C HIS A 74 -13.10 -0.15 -9.34
N ALA A 75 -12.55 1.02 -9.02
CA ALA A 75 -11.26 1.46 -9.52
C ALA A 75 -10.56 2.31 -8.45
N LEU A 76 -9.31 1.97 -8.15
CA LEU A 76 -8.48 2.67 -7.16
C LEU A 76 -7.27 3.23 -7.90
N ALA A 77 -6.95 4.49 -7.63
CA ALA A 77 -5.82 5.18 -8.22
C ALA A 77 -4.93 5.73 -7.11
N VAL A 78 -3.64 5.39 -7.14
CA VAL A 78 -2.64 5.87 -6.18
C VAL A 78 -1.71 6.83 -6.87
N TYR A 79 -1.77 8.10 -6.49
CA TYR A 79 -0.92 9.15 -7.05
C TYR A 79 0.19 9.48 -6.06
N PRO A 80 1.48 9.42 -6.44
CA PRO A 80 2.50 10.13 -5.71
C PRO A 80 2.29 11.61 -6.01
N MET A 81 1.90 12.39 -5.00
CA MET A 81 1.62 13.82 -5.11
C MET A 81 2.87 14.66 -4.88
N HIS A 82 3.72 14.20 -3.97
CA HIS A 82 4.96 14.85 -3.60
C HIS A 82 6.03 13.80 -3.26
N VAL A 83 7.27 14.04 -3.66
CA VAL A 83 8.43 13.19 -3.35
C VAL A 83 9.56 14.09 -2.87
N THR A 84 10.14 13.79 -1.71
CA THR A 84 11.23 14.57 -1.13
C THR A 84 12.27 13.67 -0.47
N PRO A 85 13.57 13.84 -0.79
CA PRO A 85 14.12 14.71 -1.84
C PRO A 85 13.80 14.23 -3.27
N THR A 86 13.94 15.11 -4.27
CA THR A 86 13.89 14.71 -5.69
C THR A 86 15.20 14.07 -6.18
N ASP A 87 16.30 14.31 -5.47
CA ASP A 87 17.57 13.60 -5.64
C ASP A 87 17.62 12.45 -4.64
N ILE A 88 17.29 11.24 -5.11
CA ILE A 88 17.08 10.07 -4.25
C ILE A 88 18.32 9.18 -4.27
N ASP A 89 18.88 8.90 -3.10
CA ASP A 89 19.80 7.78 -2.94
C ASP A 89 18.97 6.49 -2.81
N PRO A 90 19.08 5.52 -3.75
CA PRO A 90 18.25 4.32 -3.71
C PRO A 90 18.42 3.46 -2.45
N THR A 91 19.47 3.70 -1.66
CA THR A 91 19.78 2.98 -0.42
C THR A 91 19.16 3.62 0.83
N GLU A 92 18.73 4.88 0.72
CA GLU A 92 18.12 5.65 1.81
C GLU A 92 16.59 5.70 1.65
N PRO A 93 15.82 5.79 2.76
CA PRO A 93 14.41 6.09 2.65
C PRO A 93 14.19 7.53 2.15
N PHE A 94 13.11 7.75 1.41
CA PHE A 94 12.67 9.07 0.95
C PHE A 94 11.20 9.27 1.28
N GLU A 95 10.79 10.52 1.48
CA GLU A 95 9.41 10.85 1.79
C GLU A 95 8.55 10.88 0.53
N THR A 96 7.36 10.34 0.60
CA THR A 96 6.33 10.47 -0.44
C THR A 96 4.98 10.76 0.20
N GLU A 97 4.24 11.70 -0.39
CA GLU A 97 2.82 11.89 -0.11
C GLU A 97 2.00 11.24 -1.22
N PHE A 98 1.14 10.31 -0.84
CA PHE A 98 0.23 9.61 -1.73
C PHE A 98 -1.17 10.18 -1.61
N ARG A 99 -1.87 10.26 -2.74
CA ARG A 99 -3.33 10.36 -2.80
C ARG A 99 -3.89 9.03 -3.26
N VAL A 100 -4.69 8.39 -2.42
CA VAL A 100 -5.39 7.14 -2.73
C VAL A 100 -6.84 7.49 -3.04
N LEU A 101 -7.22 7.43 -4.31
CA LEU A 101 -8.50 7.88 -4.84
C LEU A 101 -9.34 6.69 -5.29
N ASN A 102 -10.61 6.65 -4.88
CA ASN A 102 -11.58 5.82 -5.57
C ASN A 102 -12.00 6.52 -6.88
N SER A 103 -11.43 6.08 -8.00
CA SER A 103 -11.72 6.55 -9.35
C SER A 103 -12.86 5.77 -10.02
N GLY A 104 -13.42 4.77 -9.34
CA GLY A 104 -14.47 3.90 -9.83
C GLY A 104 -15.87 4.48 -9.66
N LEU A 105 -16.86 3.62 -9.90
CA LEU A 105 -18.28 3.92 -9.78
C LEU A 105 -18.91 3.27 -8.53
N ALA A 106 -18.21 2.37 -7.86
CA ALA A 106 -18.65 1.69 -6.64
C ALA A 106 -17.75 2.04 -5.43
N PRO A 107 -18.30 2.07 -4.20
CA PRO A 107 -17.51 2.26 -2.98
C PRO A 107 -16.46 1.14 -2.80
N ILE A 108 -15.27 1.49 -2.30
CA ILE A 108 -14.18 0.54 -2.04
C ILE A 108 -13.83 0.61 -0.56
N GLU A 109 -13.76 -0.54 0.09
CA GLU A 109 -13.34 -0.63 1.48
C GLU A 109 -11.84 -0.91 1.57
N ILE A 110 -11.08 0.04 2.12
CA ILE A 110 -9.62 0.00 2.23
C ILE A 110 -9.15 -0.08 3.68
N PRO A 111 -8.02 -0.77 3.94
CA PRO A 111 -7.36 -0.74 5.25
C PRO A 111 -6.71 0.63 5.51
N VAL A 112 -6.75 1.08 6.76
CA VAL A 112 -6.23 2.40 7.18
C VAL A 112 -5.44 2.38 8.50
N SER A 113 -5.25 1.22 9.11
CA SER A 113 -4.40 1.08 10.31
C SER A 113 -2.91 1.01 9.91
N PRO A 114 -2.00 1.68 10.62
CA PRO A 114 -0.56 1.54 10.39
C PRO A 114 0.03 0.26 10.99
N HIS A 115 -0.68 -0.44 11.87
CA HIS A 115 -0.14 -1.57 12.63
C HIS A 115 -0.90 -2.87 12.31
N LEU A 116 -0.18 -3.86 11.79
CA LEU A 116 -0.71 -5.22 11.61
C LEU A 116 -0.83 -5.94 12.95
N SER A 117 0.08 -5.68 13.89
CA SER A 117 0.08 -6.36 15.19
C SER A 117 -1.19 -6.12 16.01
N ASP A 118 -1.88 -4.99 15.79
CA ASP A 118 -3.13 -4.67 16.49
C ASP A 118 -4.33 -5.48 15.98
N LEU A 119 -4.19 -6.16 14.84
CA LEU A 119 -5.23 -7.00 14.24
C LEU A 119 -5.11 -8.47 14.65
N GLN A 120 -4.08 -8.81 15.42
CA GLN A 120 -3.83 -10.19 15.81
C GLN A 120 -4.77 -10.60 16.96
N PRO A 121 -5.37 -11.80 16.89
CA PRO A 121 -6.12 -12.36 18.02
C PRO A 121 -5.20 -12.54 19.24
N SER A 122 -5.74 -12.54 20.45
CA SER A 122 -4.93 -12.72 21.66
C SER A 122 -4.17 -14.04 21.67
N ASP A 123 -4.80 -15.12 21.18
CA ASP A 123 -4.19 -16.43 20.96
C ASP A 123 -3.26 -16.41 19.73
N GLU A 124 -1.98 -16.69 19.93
CA GLU A 124 -0.96 -16.75 18.88
C GLU A 124 -1.06 -17.96 17.94
N SER A 125 -1.85 -18.97 18.32
CA SER A 125 -2.14 -20.14 17.48
C SER A 125 -3.40 -19.95 16.62
N ALA A 126 -4.14 -18.85 16.81
CA ALA A 126 -5.36 -18.62 16.08
C ALA A 126 -5.07 -18.14 14.66
N THR A 127 -5.67 -18.83 13.69
CA THR A 127 -5.73 -18.37 12.30
C THR A 127 -6.56 -17.08 12.25
N PHE A 128 -6.10 -16.08 11.51
CA PHE A 128 -6.86 -14.85 11.33
C PHE A 128 -6.67 -14.27 9.92
N THR A 129 -7.67 -13.52 9.48
CA THR A 129 -7.70 -12.87 8.17
C THR A 129 -7.69 -11.35 8.34
N TYR A 130 -6.86 -10.68 7.54
CA TYR A 130 -6.78 -9.23 7.46
C TYR A 130 -6.66 -8.78 6.00
N ARG A 131 -6.83 -7.48 5.76
CA ARG A 131 -6.53 -6.84 4.49
C ARG A 131 -5.28 -5.99 4.60
N SER A 132 -4.49 -5.94 3.53
CA SER A 132 -3.39 -4.98 3.39
C SER A 132 -3.54 -4.15 2.12
N LEU A 133 -3.11 -2.90 2.18
CA LEU A 133 -2.99 -2.00 1.04
C LEU A 133 -1.54 -1.53 0.98
N ALA A 134 -0.78 -2.09 0.06
CA ALA A 134 0.54 -1.58 -0.27
C ALA A 134 0.39 -0.35 -1.18
N LEU A 135 1.00 0.75 -0.78
CA LEU A 135 1.18 1.95 -1.59
C LEU A 135 2.55 1.87 -2.23
N VAL A 136 2.58 1.56 -3.52
CA VAL A 136 3.80 1.21 -4.24
C VAL A 136 4.29 2.42 -5.02
N VAL A 137 5.59 2.65 -4.96
CA VAL A 137 6.34 3.57 -5.82
C VAL A 137 7.16 2.75 -6.78
N GLN A 138 6.92 2.92 -8.08
CA GLN A 138 7.61 2.21 -9.14
C GLN A 138 8.37 3.18 -10.04
N GLY A 139 9.64 2.88 -10.34
CA GLY A 139 10.39 3.51 -11.42
C GLY A 139 9.87 3.07 -12.79
N ASN A 140 10.25 3.78 -13.84
CA ASN A 140 9.84 3.42 -15.20
C ASN A 140 10.25 1.96 -15.54
N PRO A 141 9.29 1.05 -15.75
CA PRO A 141 9.57 -0.39 -15.90
C PRO A 141 10.40 -0.72 -17.14
N GLN A 142 10.39 0.14 -18.16
CA GLN A 142 11.15 -0.08 -19.41
C GLN A 142 12.64 0.22 -19.25
N ARG A 143 13.04 0.94 -18.20
CA ARG A 143 14.43 1.36 -17.98
C ARG A 143 14.99 0.87 -16.66
N MET A 144 14.16 0.77 -15.62
CA MET A 144 14.64 0.59 -14.25
C MET A 144 13.53 0.06 -13.33
N PRO A 145 13.58 -1.21 -12.89
CA PRO A 145 12.60 -1.76 -11.97
C PRO A 145 12.93 -1.32 -10.53
N CYS A 146 12.79 -0.03 -10.24
CA CYS A 146 12.80 0.46 -8.87
C CYS A 146 11.43 0.21 -8.25
N VAL A 147 11.35 -0.51 -7.13
CA VAL A 147 10.10 -0.81 -6.43
C VAL A 147 10.32 -0.59 -4.94
N GLY A 148 9.50 0.27 -4.35
CA GLY A 148 9.43 0.50 -2.91
C GLY A 148 7.97 0.64 -2.52
N PHE A 149 7.62 0.27 -1.29
CA PHE A 149 6.26 0.42 -0.82
C PHE A 149 6.19 0.61 0.68
N VAL A 150 5.03 1.10 1.12
CA VAL A 150 4.58 1.07 2.52
C VAL A 150 3.21 0.42 2.56
N GLU A 151 2.83 -0.16 3.69
CA GLU A 151 1.56 -0.89 3.79
C GLU A 151 0.65 -0.33 4.88
N LEU A 152 -0.65 -0.29 4.60
CA LEU A 152 -1.71 -0.12 5.58
C LEU A 152 -2.41 -1.45 5.80
N TYR A 153 -2.95 -1.64 7.00
CA TYR A 153 -3.60 -2.87 7.45
C TYR A 153 -5.00 -2.60 7.98
N GLY A 154 -5.85 -3.62 7.94
CA GLY A 154 -7.19 -3.53 8.52
C GLY A 154 -7.91 -4.85 8.50
N SER A 155 -8.93 -4.99 9.33
CA SER A 155 -9.80 -6.16 9.33
C SER A 155 -11.24 -5.71 9.54
N PRO A 156 -12.23 -6.27 8.82
CA PRO A 156 -13.65 -5.97 9.07
C PRO A 156 -14.09 -6.24 10.52
N ASN A 157 -13.35 -7.08 11.26
CA ASN A 157 -13.62 -7.40 12.66
C ASN A 157 -12.95 -6.43 13.66
N HIS A 158 -12.18 -5.45 13.18
CA HIS A 158 -11.53 -4.44 14.00
C HIS A 158 -12.06 -3.06 13.64
N GLU A 159 -12.74 -2.44 14.62
CA GLU A 159 -13.24 -1.07 14.50
C GLU A 159 -12.11 -0.10 14.13
N ASP A 160 -12.44 0.94 13.36
CA ASP A 160 -11.55 2.00 12.89
C ASP A 160 -10.33 1.57 12.04
N SER A 161 -10.18 0.28 11.75
CA SER A 161 -9.09 -0.26 10.92
C SER A 161 -9.41 -0.28 9.42
N MET A 162 -10.68 -0.13 9.06
CA MET A 162 -11.19 -0.10 7.69
C MET A 162 -11.88 1.25 7.39
N LEU A 163 -11.81 1.70 6.15
CA LEU A 163 -12.49 2.90 5.67
C LEU A 163 -13.16 2.62 4.32
N VAL A 164 -14.42 3.01 4.18
CA VAL A 164 -15.12 2.98 2.89
C VAL A 164 -14.85 4.29 2.16
N LEU A 165 -14.20 4.21 1.01
CA LEU A 165 -14.06 5.31 0.05
C LEU A 165 -15.20 5.26 -0.97
N ARG A 166 -16.05 6.28 -0.99
CA ARG A 166 -17.05 6.46 -2.05
C ARG A 166 -16.39 6.94 -3.35
N PRO A 167 -17.07 6.80 -4.50
CA PRO A 167 -16.59 7.35 -5.77
C PRO A 167 -16.19 8.83 -5.63
N GLY A 168 -14.95 9.15 -6.02
CA GLY A 168 -14.37 10.49 -5.93
C GLY A 168 -13.74 10.85 -4.57
N GLU A 169 -14.02 10.12 -3.50
CA GLU A 169 -13.36 10.31 -2.21
C GLU A 169 -11.93 9.76 -2.23
N TRP A 170 -11.07 10.39 -1.43
CA TRP A 170 -9.67 9.99 -1.35
C TRP A 170 -9.10 10.15 0.06
N ILE A 171 -8.01 9.43 0.33
CA ILE A 171 -7.17 9.64 1.52
C ILE A 171 -5.79 10.16 1.13
N GLY A 172 -5.22 11.02 1.96
CA GLY A 172 -3.81 11.39 1.93
C GLY A 172 -2.99 10.44 2.79
N VAL A 173 -1.83 10.00 2.30
CA VAL A 173 -0.90 9.18 3.08
C VAL A 173 0.51 9.73 2.91
N ARG A 174 1.13 10.21 3.98
CA ARG A 174 2.55 10.62 3.98
C ARG A 174 3.38 9.48 4.55
N ALA A 175 4.46 9.09 3.88
CA ALA A 175 5.27 7.97 4.33
C ALA A 175 6.75 8.06 3.91
N ASN A 176 7.60 7.42 4.69
CA ASN A 176 9.00 7.18 4.33
C ASN A 176 9.11 5.85 3.57
N VAL A 177 9.29 5.93 2.25
CA VAL A 177 9.41 4.79 1.35
C VAL A 177 10.87 4.39 1.22
N ARG A 178 11.16 3.09 1.26
CA ARG A 178 12.47 2.54 0.90
C ARG A 178 12.32 1.65 -0.33
N PHE A 179 13.25 1.75 -1.27
CA PHE A 179 13.29 0.79 -2.37
C PHE A 179 13.74 -0.58 -1.87
N HIS A 180 13.00 -1.63 -2.24
CA HIS A 180 13.38 -3.03 -2.00
C HIS A 180 14.22 -3.59 -3.14
N SER A 181 13.98 -3.10 -4.35
CA SER A 181 14.79 -3.37 -5.54
C SER A 181 14.95 -2.05 -6.29
N CYS A 182 16.18 -1.64 -6.60
CA CYS A 182 16.45 -0.52 -7.50
C CYS A 182 17.91 -0.61 -7.97
N PRO A 183 18.18 -0.54 -9.28
CA PRO A 183 19.53 -0.38 -9.80
C PRO A 183 20.21 0.86 -9.21
N LEU A 184 21.51 0.76 -8.93
CA LEU A 184 22.33 1.86 -8.39
C LEU A 184 22.88 2.76 -9.49
N ASP A 185 22.31 2.76 -10.69
CA ASP A 185 22.81 3.63 -11.76
C ASP A 185 22.15 5.01 -11.65
N PRO A 186 22.95 6.10 -11.54
CA PRO A 186 22.40 7.44 -11.46
C PRO A 186 21.76 7.82 -12.80
N LEU A 187 20.45 8.06 -12.78
CA LEU A 187 19.69 8.40 -13.98
C LEU A 187 18.44 9.23 -13.62
N PRO A 188 18.05 10.19 -14.48
CA PRO A 188 16.71 10.75 -14.44
C PRO A 188 15.65 9.65 -14.64
N THR A 189 14.67 9.59 -13.75
CA THR A 189 13.58 8.63 -13.84
C THR A 189 12.25 9.29 -13.46
N SER A 190 11.15 8.55 -13.65
CA SER A 190 9.84 8.96 -13.19
C SER A 190 9.29 7.90 -12.25
N LEU A 191 8.89 8.33 -11.06
CA LEU A 191 8.24 7.50 -10.06
C LEU A 191 6.74 7.56 -10.24
N ARG A 192 6.10 6.41 -10.40
CA ARG A 192 4.65 6.26 -10.50
C ARG A 192 4.11 5.58 -9.25
N GLY A 193 2.88 5.93 -8.92
CA GLY A 193 2.13 5.25 -7.87
C GLY A 193 1.46 4.01 -8.44
N ASP A 194 1.45 2.96 -7.65
CA ASP A 194 0.71 1.74 -7.88
C ASP A 194 0.25 1.19 -6.53
N PHE A 195 -0.47 0.07 -6.52
CA PHE A 195 -0.92 -0.51 -5.28
C PHE A 195 -1.12 -2.02 -5.35
N TRP A 196 -1.08 -2.66 -4.18
CA TRP A 196 -1.60 -4.01 -4.00
C TRP A 196 -2.62 -3.99 -2.87
N LEU A 197 -3.89 -4.19 -3.22
CA LEU A 197 -4.93 -4.46 -2.23
C LEU A 197 -5.06 -5.97 -2.08
N ARG A 198 -4.88 -6.49 -0.87
CA ARG A 198 -4.81 -7.93 -0.62
C ARG A 198 -5.68 -8.35 0.55
N ARG A 199 -6.20 -9.57 0.46
CA ARG A 199 -6.68 -10.34 1.60
C ARG A 199 -5.60 -11.33 1.98
N ASN A 200 -5.24 -11.36 3.25
CA ASN A 200 -4.21 -12.21 3.80
C ASN A 200 -4.82 -13.08 4.90
N THR A 201 -4.60 -14.38 4.85
CA THR A 201 -4.95 -15.32 5.93
C THR A 201 -3.66 -15.89 6.50
N HIS A 202 -3.41 -15.59 7.77
CA HIS A 202 -2.25 -16.06 8.52
C HIS A 202 -2.60 -17.35 9.24
N TYR A 203 -1.85 -18.40 8.95
CA TYR A 203 -1.95 -19.72 9.56
C TYR A 203 -0.72 -19.96 10.44
N PRO A 204 -0.74 -19.55 11.72
CA PRO A 204 0.36 -19.80 12.63
C PRO A 204 0.44 -21.29 12.97
N HIS A 205 1.67 -21.78 13.17
CA HIS A 205 1.92 -23.13 13.66
C HIS A 205 3.20 -23.15 14.50
N PRO A 206 3.45 -24.17 15.33
CA PRO A 206 4.65 -24.21 16.15
C PRO A 206 5.93 -24.01 15.32
N GLY A 207 6.69 -22.99 15.70
CA GLY A 207 7.96 -22.63 15.07
C GLY A 207 7.85 -21.82 13.78
N GLY A 208 6.66 -21.45 13.29
CA GLY A 208 6.55 -20.66 12.07
C GLY A 208 5.13 -20.29 11.68
N SER A 209 4.93 -19.98 10.40
CA SER A 209 3.60 -19.66 9.89
C SER A 209 3.51 -19.80 8.38
N PHE A 210 2.30 -20.03 7.89
CA PHE A 210 1.97 -19.98 6.48
C PHE A 210 1.05 -18.79 6.19
N MET A 211 1.27 -18.10 5.08
CA MET A 211 0.45 -16.97 4.64
C MET A 211 -0.24 -17.30 3.33
N GLU A 212 -1.56 -17.23 3.31
CA GLU A 212 -2.33 -17.24 2.07
C GLU A 212 -2.67 -15.80 1.68
N ILE A 213 -2.27 -15.40 0.48
CA ILE A 213 -2.42 -14.05 -0.04
C ILE A 213 -3.31 -14.12 -1.27
N GLN A 214 -4.35 -13.29 -1.28
CA GLN A 214 -5.19 -13.09 -2.45
C GLN A 214 -5.19 -11.63 -2.86
N ASN A 215 -4.79 -11.35 -4.10
CA ASN A 215 -4.92 -10.02 -4.69
C ASN A 215 -6.41 -9.72 -4.89
N LEU A 216 -6.85 -8.59 -4.35
CA LEU A 216 -8.22 -8.08 -4.46
C LEU A 216 -8.31 -7.01 -5.56
N TYR A 217 -9.49 -6.90 -6.14
CA TYR A 217 -9.82 -5.85 -7.08
C TYR A 217 -9.91 -4.49 -6.41
N PRO A 218 -9.57 -3.42 -7.16
CA PRO A 218 -9.27 -3.36 -8.60
C PRO A 218 -7.79 -3.55 -8.97
N ASN A 219 -7.50 -3.95 -10.22
CA ASN A 219 -6.15 -4.35 -10.66
C ASN A 219 -5.48 -3.33 -11.58
N HIS A 220 -5.00 -2.23 -10.98
CA HIS A 220 -4.19 -1.17 -11.63
C HIS A 220 -5.00 -0.08 -12.35
N THR A 221 -4.86 1.15 -11.86
CA THR A 221 -5.20 2.37 -12.59
C THR A 221 -3.90 3.08 -12.94
N PRO A 222 -3.55 3.30 -14.22
CA PRO A 222 -2.32 4.00 -14.57
C PRO A 222 -2.39 5.46 -14.11
N THR A 223 -1.43 5.88 -13.30
CA THR A 223 -1.30 7.27 -12.86
C THR A 223 -0.08 7.96 -13.50
N PRO A 224 -0.10 9.29 -13.62
CA PRO A 224 1.09 10.06 -13.94
C PRO A 224 2.21 9.79 -12.92
N GLY A 225 3.45 9.95 -13.38
CA GLY A 225 4.61 9.86 -12.50
C GLY A 225 5.24 11.22 -12.22
N ILE A 226 6.02 11.28 -11.14
CA ILE A 226 6.83 12.44 -10.74
C ILE A 226 8.26 12.23 -11.22
N ALA A 227 8.86 13.24 -11.84
CA ALA A 227 10.26 13.19 -12.25
C ALA A 227 11.19 13.30 -11.02
N VAL A 228 12.20 12.44 -10.96
CA VAL A 228 13.24 12.43 -9.91
C VAL A 228 14.60 12.09 -10.52
N HIS A 229 15.67 12.31 -9.77
CA HIS A 229 17.02 11.92 -10.12
C HIS A 229 17.56 10.91 -9.11
N LEU A 230 17.99 9.74 -9.59
CA LEU A 230 18.71 8.81 -8.73
C LEU A 230 20.17 9.24 -8.61
N VAL A 231 20.68 9.26 -7.37
CA VAL A 231 22.06 9.61 -7.06
C VAL A 231 22.71 8.51 -6.24
N VAL A 232 24.01 8.28 -6.40
CA VAL A 232 24.77 7.30 -5.58
C VAL A 232 25.77 8.07 -4.73
N ARG A 233 25.44 8.32 -3.47
CA ARG A 233 26.32 9.14 -2.61
C ARG A 233 27.62 8.44 -2.25
N HIS A 234 27.63 7.11 -2.20
CA HIS A 234 28.83 6.31 -1.88
C HIS A 234 29.95 6.36 -2.93
N LEU A 235 29.65 6.67 -4.20
CA LEU A 235 30.68 6.80 -5.25
C LEU A 235 31.32 8.20 -5.30
N LEU A 236 30.63 9.22 -4.79
CA LEU A 236 31.12 10.60 -4.82
C LEU A 236 32.23 10.86 -3.79
N GLN A 237 32.28 10.10 -2.68
CA GLN A 237 33.35 10.23 -1.69
C GLN A 237 34.70 9.60 -2.13
N ARG A 238 34.72 8.74 -3.15
CA ARG A 238 35.97 8.10 -3.65
C ARG A 238 36.69 8.89 -4.74
N ARG A 239 36.11 9.97 -5.27
CA ARG A 239 36.75 10.81 -6.31
C ARG A 239 37.43 12.07 -5.77
N SER A 240 37.50 12.24 -4.44
CA SER A 240 38.13 13.39 -3.78
C SER A 240 39.36 13.00 -2.93
N LYS A 241 40.12 12.00 -3.35
CA LYS A 241 41.47 11.71 -2.81
C LYS A 241 42.45 11.51 -3.94
#